data_AF-A0A523E336-F1
#
_entry.id   AF-A0A523E336-F1
#
_cell.length_a   1.000
_cell.length_b   1.000
_cell.length_c   1.000
_cell.angle_alpha   90.00
_cell.angle_beta   90.00
_cell.angle_gamma   90.00
#
_symmetry.space_group_name_H-M   'P 1'
#
loop_
_entity.id
_entity.type
_entity.pdbx_description
1 polymer ?
#
loop_
_entity_poly.entity_id
_entity_poly.type
_entity_poly.pdbx_seq_one_letter_code
_entity_poly.pdbx_strand_id
1 'polypeptide(L)'
;MTNASTSGPNIRNLILAPAIISFAITILRLVGELNQWAPGLFGREAGGGGSLIGISWLIPIFGVYFAVKLVRDGYTPKSNIKVILFAILGAALSIGIVMAFFSRGPTDTLAVLAMFVGAGAGIALQRIAWPELFRTLLAYAFAARIPVALVMLVAIFGSWGTHYDVPPPGGIPEMSALATWFYIGFVPQFTVWIMFTTVIGSLVGGIAAIAMRAKAPEEAAQTS
;
A
#
# COMPACT_ATOMS: atom_id res chain seq x y z
N MET A 1 -2.80 -18.32 34.83
CA MET A 1 -3.35 -17.08 34.23
C MET A 1 -2.17 -16.14 33.97
N THR A 2 -1.67 -16.11 32.74
CA THR A 2 -0.57 -15.22 32.37
C THR A 2 -1.12 -13.82 32.10
N ASN A 3 -0.64 -12.82 32.85
CA ASN A 3 -0.94 -11.41 32.66
C ASN A 3 -0.64 -11.01 31.21
N ALA A 4 -1.67 -10.83 30.39
CA ALA A 4 -1.53 -10.18 29.10
C ALA A 4 -1.17 -8.72 29.38
N SER A 5 0.06 -8.33 29.04
CA SER A 5 0.50 -6.94 29.08
C SER A 5 -0.48 -6.08 28.28
N THR A 6 -1.05 -5.06 28.92
CA THR A 6 -2.03 -4.10 28.37
C THR A 6 -1.46 -3.17 27.28
N SER A 7 -0.26 -3.47 26.77
CA SER A 7 0.41 -2.73 25.71
C SER A 7 -0.18 -3.14 24.36
N GLY A 8 -0.51 -2.19 23.48
CA GLY A 8 -0.86 -2.49 22.09
C GLY A 8 0.33 -3.10 21.32
N PRO A 9 0.12 -3.59 20.08
CA PRO A 9 1.19 -4.20 19.29
C PRO A 9 2.33 -3.20 19.05
N ASN A 10 3.58 -3.67 19.10
CA ASN A 10 4.75 -2.85 18.79
C ASN A 10 4.88 -2.64 17.27
N ILE A 11 4.10 -1.70 16.74
CA ILE A 11 4.01 -1.40 15.30
C ILE A 11 5.38 -1.05 14.72
N ARG A 12 6.21 -0.28 15.45
CA ARG A 12 7.54 0.13 14.97
C ARG A 12 8.40 -1.08 14.63
N ASN A 13 8.47 -2.06 15.55
CA ASN A 13 9.27 -3.26 15.33
C ASN A 13 8.68 -4.14 14.23
N LEU A 14 7.35 -4.19 14.11
CA LEU A 14 6.68 -4.95 13.05
C LEU A 14 6.99 -4.41 11.65
N ILE A 15 7.00 -3.08 11.48
CA ILE A 15 7.11 -2.46 10.15
C ILE A 15 8.55 -2.12 9.74
N LEU A 16 9.51 -2.07 10.68
CA LEU A 16 10.87 -1.61 10.39
C LEU A 16 11.54 -2.43 9.28
N ALA A 17 11.56 -3.76 9.42
CA ALA A 17 12.15 -4.63 8.41
C ALA A 17 11.41 -4.55 7.06
N PRO A 18 10.07 -4.65 7.00
CA PRO A 18 9.32 -4.39 5.77
C PRO A 18 9.59 -3.04 5.12
N ALA A 19 9.71 -1.96 5.91
CA ALA A 19 10.00 -0.63 5.40
C ALA A 19 11.41 -0.54 4.78
N ILE A 20 12.41 -1.14 5.43
CA ILE A 20 13.79 -1.22 4.90
C ILE A 20 13.81 -2.03 3.59
N ILE A 21 13.10 -3.17 3.54
CA ILE A 21 13.00 -3.99 2.34
C ILE A 21 12.35 -3.22 1.19
N SER A 22 11.25 -2.50 1.45
CA SER A 22 10.58 -1.68 0.44
C SER A 22 11.46 -0.53 -0.05
N PHE A 23 12.23 0.10 0.85
CA PHE A 23 13.19 1.11 0.47
C PHE A 23 14.31 0.53 -0.41
N ALA A 24 14.88 -0.61 -0.02
CA ALA A 24 15.91 -1.29 -0.80
C ALA A 24 15.41 -1.67 -2.21
N ILE A 25 14.19 -2.18 -2.32
CA ILE A 25 13.57 -2.49 -3.63
C ILE A 25 13.31 -1.23 -4.45
N THR A 26 12.92 -0.12 -3.82
CA THR A 26 12.77 1.18 -4.49
C THR A 26 14.11 1.66 -5.08
N ILE A 27 15.19 1.58 -4.31
CA ILE A 27 16.53 1.96 -4.79
C ILE A 27 17.01 0.99 -5.88
N LEU A 28 16.85 -0.32 -5.69
CA LEU A 28 17.20 -1.31 -6.70
C LEU A 28 16.48 -1.04 -8.03
N ARG A 29 15.19 -0.74 -7.95
CA ARG A 29 14.38 -0.38 -9.12
C ARG A 29 14.92 0.86 -9.82
N LEU A 30 15.15 1.94 -9.06
CA LEU A 30 15.71 3.18 -9.58
C LEU A 30 17.05 2.94 -10.30
N VAL A 31 17.97 2.23 -9.65
CA VAL A 31 19.29 1.92 -10.21
C VAL A 31 19.16 1.10 -11.48
N GLY A 32 18.30 0.08 -11.51
CA GLY A 32 18.10 -0.73 -12.69
C GLY A 32 17.51 0.07 -13.86
N GLU A 33 16.59 0.99 -13.60
CA GLU A 33 16.05 1.87 -14.63
C GLU A 33 17.09 2.85 -15.17
N LEU A 34 17.90 3.46 -14.30
CA LEU A 34 19.00 4.35 -14.70
C LEU A 34 20.05 3.63 -15.55
N ASN A 35 20.34 2.36 -15.23
CA ASN A 35 21.28 1.51 -15.98
C ASN A 35 20.63 0.78 -17.16
N GLN A 36 19.36 1.06 -17.47
CA GLN A 36 18.63 0.45 -18.59
C GLN A 36 18.67 -1.09 -18.56
N TRP A 37 18.54 -1.67 -17.36
CA TRP A 37 18.40 -3.12 -17.21
C TRP A 37 17.12 -3.64 -17.87
N ALA A 38 16.97 -4.97 -17.91
CA ALA A 38 15.90 -5.65 -18.64
C ALA A 38 14.51 -5.00 -18.44
N PRO A 39 13.82 -4.52 -19.50
CA PRO A 39 12.58 -3.75 -19.38
C PRO A 39 11.44 -4.47 -18.66
N GLY A 40 11.35 -5.81 -18.77
CA GLY A 40 10.35 -6.59 -18.02
C GLY A 40 10.55 -6.57 -16.50
N LEU A 41 11.78 -6.27 -16.03
CA LEU A 41 12.14 -6.16 -14.62
C LEU A 41 12.25 -4.70 -14.16
N PHE A 42 12.55 -3.76 -15.06
CA PHE A 42 12.84 -2.35 -14.77
C PHE A 42 12.15 -1.43 -15.79
N GLY A 43 10.84 -1.60 -15.93
CA GLY A 43 10.03 -0.81 -16.86
C GLY A 43 9.93 0.67 -16.46
N ARG A 44 10.16 1.56 -17.43
CA ARG A 44 10.20 3.03 -17.25
C ARG A 44 8.87 3.73 -17.56
N GLU A 45 7.85 2.98 -17.98
CA GLU A 45 6.53 3.52 -18.29
C GLU A 45 5.81 4.06 -17.05
N ALA A 46 4.89 4.99 -17.25
CA ALA A 46 4.07 5.55 -16.16
C ALA A 46 3.37 4.45 -15.35
N GLY A 47 3.39 4.58 -14.02
CA GLY A 47 2.86 3.52 -13.13
C GLY A 47 3.70 2.23 -13.12
N GLY A 48 4.80 2.21 -13.86
CA GLY A 48 5.78 1.14 -13.85
C GLY A 48 5.50 -0.03 -14.80
N GLY A 49 4.51 0.05 -15.69
CA GLY A 49 4.27 -0.90 -16.79
C GLY A 49 4.09 -2.37 -16.39
N GLY A 50 3.71 -2.65 -15.13
CA GLY A 50 3.65 -4.03 -14.61
C GLY A 50 5.02 -4.65 -14.30
N SER A 51 6.08 -3.85 -14.20
CA SER A 51 7.43 -4.27 -13.83
C SER A 51 7.43 -5.20 -12.61
N LEU A 52 8.16 -6.31 -12.72
CA LEU A 52 8.27 -7.30 -11.64
C LEU A 52 9.04 -6.77 -10.43
N ILE A 53 10.00 -5.87 -10.61
CA ILE A 53 10.69 -5.23 -9.49
C ILE A 53 9.89 -3.98 -9.11
N GLY A 54 9.05 -4.12 -8.09
CA GLY A 54 8.23 -3.05 -7.57
C GLY A 54 7.65 -3.36 -6.20
N ILE A 55 7.54 -2.35 -5.36
CA ILE A 55 7.02 -2.52 -3.99
C ILE A 55 5.52 -2.84 -3.95
N SER A 56 4.80 -2.68 -5.06
CA SER A 56 3.38 -3.05 -5.18
C SER A 56 3.15 -4.54 -4.91
N TRP A 57 4.10 -5.40 -5.30
CA TRP A 57 4.06 -6.84 -5.07
C TRP A 57 4.28 -7.22 -3.60
N LEU A 58 4.89 -6.34 -2.81
CA LEU A 58 5.12 -6.57 -1.38
C LEU A 58 3.87 -6.38 -0.53
N ILE A 59 2.85 -5.70 -1.05
CA ILE A 59 1.59 -5.44 -0.34
C ILE A 59 0.90 -6.73 0.10
N PRO A 60 0.60 -7.71 -0.79
CA PRO A 60 0.01 -8.97 -0.36
C PRO A 60 0.92 -9.74 0.60
N ILE A 61 2.24 -9.77 0.34
CA ILE A 61 3.23 -10.49 1.16
C ILE A 61 3.24 -9.94 2.59
N PHE A 62 3.37 -8.62 2.73
CA PHE A 62 3.41 -7.98 4.03
C PHE A 62 2.05 -7.92 4.71
N GLY A 63 0.95 -7.88 3.95
CA GLY A 63 -0.40 -8.08 4.49
C GLY A 63 -0.53 -9.41 5.24
N VAL A 64 -0.06 -10.50 4.64
CA VAL A 64 0.02 -11.82 5.31
C VAL A 64 0.95 -11.76 6.52
N TYR A 65 2.18 -11.28 6.33
CA TYR A 65 3.17 -11.21 7.41
C TYR A 65 2.65 -10.47 8.66
N PHE A 66 2.04 -9.29 8.48
CA PHE A 66 1.50 -8.52 9.58
C PHE A 66 0.33 -9.23 10.25
N ALA A 67 -0.61 -9.78 9.47
CA ALA A 67 -1.74 -10.50 10.02
C ALA A 67 -1.31 -11.73 10.83
N VAL A 68 -0.36 -12.51 10.31
CA VAL A 68 0.19 -13.69 11.01
C VAL A 68 0.85 -13.29 12.33
N LYS A 69 1.68 -12.23 12.32
CA LYS A 69 2.33 -11.74 13.55
C LYS A 69 1.31 -11.26 14.57
N LEU A 70 0.33 -10.46 14.15
CA LEU A 70 -0.73 -9.96 15.03
C LEU A 70 -1.58 -11.09 15.62
N VAL A 71 -1.94 -12.10 14.83
CA VAL A 71 -2.70 -13.26 15.32
C VAL A 71 -1.92 -14.05 16.36
N ARG A 72 -0.62 -14.27 16.14
CA ARG A 72 0.26 -14.95 17.11
C ARG A 72 0.39 -14.20 18.43
N ASP A 73 0.31 -12.88 18.37
CA ASP A 73 0.33 -12.00 19.54
C ASP A 73 -1.07 -11.80 20.16
N GLY A 74 -2.09 -12.53 19.68
CA GLY A 74 -3.46 -12.50 20.21
C GLY A 74 -4.36 -11.38 19.65
N TYR A 75 -3.83 -10.51 18.78
CA TYR A 75 -4.59 -9.42 18.15
C TYR A 75 -5.37 -9.92 16.94
N THR A 76 -6.45 -10.66 17.16
CA THR A 76 -7.29 -11.21 16.09
C THR A 76 -8.46 -10.29 15.70
N PRO A 77 -9.00 -10.40 14.47
CA PRO A 77 -10.18 -9.64 14.11
C PRO A 77 -11.41 -10.11 14.91
N LYS A 78 -12.23 -9.15 15.35
CA LYS A 78 -13.47 -9.44 16.08
C LYS A 78 -14.52 -10.19 15.24
N SER A 79 -14.47 -10.02 13.91
CA SER A 79 -15.39 -10.68 12.98
C SER A 79 -14.71 -10.92 11.64
N ASN A 80 -14.59 -12.20 11.26
CA ASN A 80 -14.03 -12.61 9.98
C ASN A 80 -14.82 -12.05 8.79
N ILE A 81 -16.15 -12.04 8.91
CA ILE A 81 -17.07 -11.52 7.88
C ILE A 81 -16.81 -10.04 7.65
N LYS A 82 -16.68 -9.25 8.72
CA LYS A 82 -16.43 -7.80 8.60
C LYS A 82 -15.10 -7.52 7.90
N VAL A 83 -14.05 -8.30 8.17
CA VAL A 83 -12.74 -8.13 7.50
C VAL A 83 -12.87 -8.31 6.00
N ILE A 84 -13.52 -9.37 5.54
CA ILE A 84 -13.69 -9.61 4.10
C ILE A 84 -14.62 -8.57 3.47
N LEU A 85 -15.78 -8.31 4.09
CA LEU A 85 -16.77 -7.36 3.57
C LEU A 85 -16.18 -5.96 3.41
N PHE A 86 -15.55 -5.41 4.45
CA PHE A 86 -15.01 -4.05 4.41
C PHE A 86 -13.79 -3.92 3.51
N ALA A 87 -13.00 -4.99 3.34
CA ALA A 87 -11.92 -5.00 2.36
C ALA A 87 -12.44 -5.00 0.93
N ILE A 88 -13.50 -5.78 0.63
CA ILE A 88 -14.16 -5.75 -0.70
C ILE A 88 -14.80 -4.39 -0.97
N LEU A 89 -15.53 -3.83 0.00
CA LEU A 89 -16.11 -2.48 -0.13
C LEU A 89 -15.05 -1.41 -0.35
N GLY A 90 -13.93 -1.49 0.39
CA GLY A 90 -12.78 -0.61 0.19
C GLY A 90 -12.17 -0.75 -1.20
N ALA A 91 -12.07 -1.98 -1.73
CA ALA A 91 -11.54 -2.23 -3.07
C ALA A 91 -12.48 -1.69 -4.17
N ALA A 92 -13.78 -1.94 -4.06
CA ALA A 92 -14.77 -1.39 -4.98
C ALA A 92 -14.76 0.15 -4.98
N LEU A 93 -14.69 0.77 -3.81
CA LEU A 93 -14.55 2.21 -3.67
C LEU A 93 -13.25 2.71 -4.30
N SER A 94 -12.13 1.99 -4.08
CA SER A 94 -10.82 2.32 -4.67
C SER A 94 -10.89 2.39 -6.20
N ILE A 95 -11.49 1.37 -6.81
CA ILE A 95 -11.67 1.28 -8.26
C ILE A 95 -12.53 2.45 -8.76
N GLY A 96 -13.66 2.72 -8.09
CA GLY A 96 -14.54 3.83 -8.43
C GLY A 96 -13.85 5.19 -8.42
N ILE A 97 -13.07 5.47 -7.36
CA ILE A 97 -12.34 6.74 -7.22
C ILE A 97 -11.26 6.89 -8.29
N VAL A 98 -10.49 5.84 -8.55
CA VAL A 98 -9.43 5.87 -9.56
C VAL A 98 -10.02 6.09 -10.96
N MET A 99 -11.10 5.40 -11.30
CA MET A 99 -11.79 5.61 -12.58
C MET A 99 -12.33 7.04 -12.71
N ALA A 100 -12.95 7.58 -11.65
CA ALA A 100 -13.47 8.95 -11.64
C ALA A 100 -12.35 10.00 -11.72
N PHE A 101 -11.19 9.73 -11.14
CA PHE A 101 -10.02 10.62 -11.21
C PHE A 101 -9.49 10.71 -12.64
N PHE A 102 -9.25 9.56 -13.27
CA PHE A 102 -8.72 9.51 -14.63
C PHE A 102 -9.71 9.99 -15.70
N SER A 103 -11.02 9.93 -15.45
CA SER A 103 -12.02 10.45 -16.40
C SER A 103 -12.12 11.98 -16.42
N ARG A 104 -11.66 12.66 -15.37
CA ARG A 104 -11.66 14.13 -15.27
C ARG A 104 -10.30 14.76 -15.55
N GLY A 105 -9.23 13.99 -15.38
CA GLY A 105 -7.86 14.43 -15.58
C GLY A 105 -7.14 14.74 -14.25
N PRO A 106 -5.81 14.52 -14.19
CA PRO A 106 -5.07 14.53 -12.93
C PRO A 106 -4.94 15.90 -12.27
N THR A 107 -5.19 16.99 -13.01
CA THR A 107 -5.13 18.37 -12.51
C THR A 107 -6.49 18.95 -12.15
N ASP A 108 -7.60 18.22 -12.36
CA ASP A 108 -8.94 18.69 -11.97
C ASP A 108 -9.07 18.75 -10.44
N THR A 109 -9.34 19.94 -9.90
CA THR A 109 -9.38 20.17 -8.45
C THR A 109 -10.42 19.29 -7.75
N LEU A 110 -11.59 19.11 -8.36
CA LEU A 110 -12.64 18.28 -7.79
C LEU A 110 -12.22 16.81 -7.77
N ALA A 111 -11.57 16.32 -8.82
CA ALA A 111 -11.02 14.98 -8.90
C ALA A 111 -9.95 14.72 -7.83
N VAL A 112 -9.03 15.67 -7.61
CA VAL A 112 -8.01 15.57 -6.56
C VAL A 112 -8.66 15.52 -5.17
N LEU A 113 -9.60 16.42 -4.89
CA LEU A 113 -10.32 16.44 -3.61
C LEU A 113 -11.11 15.15 -3.38
N ALA A 114 -11.84 14.70 -4.40
CA ALA A 114 -12.57 13.42 -4.36
C ALA A 114 -11.63 12.24 -4.12
N MET A 115 -10.41 12.29 -4.66
CA MET A 115 -9.41 11.25 -4.44
C MET A 115 -8.91 11.21 -2.99
N PHE A 116 -8.64 12.36 -2.36
CA PHE A 116 -8.28 12.41 -0.94
C PHE A 116 -9.43 11.93 -0.04
N VAL A 117 -10.64 12.45 -0.25
CA VAL A 117 -11.82 12.09 0.56
C VAL A 117 -12.14 10.61 0.40
N GLY A 118 -12.19 10.14 -0.85
CA GLY A 118 -12.48 8.75 -1.17
C GLY A 118 -11.42 7.79 -0.63
N ALA A 119 -10.13 8.12 -0.79
CA ALA A 119 -9.04 7.32 -0.22
C ALA A 119 -9.15 7.26 1.31
N GLY A 120 -9.39 8.39 1.96
CA GLY A 120 -9.63 8.45 3.41
C GLY A 120 -10.79 7.56 3.85
N ALA A 121 -11.90 7.59 3.12
CA ALA A 121 -13.05 6.73 3.40
C ALA A 121 -12.72 5.23 3.24
N GLY A 122 -12.09 4.83 2.13
CA GLY A 122 -11.70 3.43 1.90
C GLY A 122 -10.72 2.89 2.95
N ILE A 123 -9.77 3.73 3.37
CA ILE A 123 -8.82 3.46 4.47
C ILE A 123 -9.57 3.32 5.80
N ALA A 124 -10.50 4.23 6.11
CA ALA A 124 -11.25 4.25 7.37
C ALA A 124 -12.14 3.01 7.55
N LEU A 125 -12.70 2.45 6.47
CA LEU A 125 -13.47 1.19 6.53
C LEU A 125 -12.66 0.04 7.13
N GLN A 126 -11.35 -0.02 6.87
CA GLN A 126 -10.50 -1.11 7.35
C GLN A 126 -10.31 -1.06 8.87
N ARG A 127 -10.34 0.15 9.46
CA ARG A 127 -10.27 0.36 10.91
C ARG A 127 -11.44 -0.31 11.64
N ILE A 128 -12.63 -0.33 11.03
CA ILE A 128 -13.84 -0.91 11.63
C ILE A 128 -13.71 -2.43 11.73
N ALA A 129 -13.07 -3.05 10.74
CA ALA A 129 -12.95 -4.50 10.67
C ALA A 129 -11.87 -5.07 11.58
N TRP A 130 -10.66 -4.47 11.54
CA TRP A 130 -9.51 -4.93 12.33
C TRP A 130 -8.56 -3.76 12.63
N PRO A 131 -8.76 -3.05 13.76
CA PRO A 131 -8.00 -1.83 14.08
C PRO A 131 -6.47 -2.03 14.13
N GLU A 132 -5.99 -3.18 14.60
CA GLU A 132 -4.57 -3.47 14.77
C GLU A 132 -3.87 -3.68 13.42
N LEU A 133 -4.48 -4.47 12.54
CA LEU A 133 -3.97 -4.66 11.18
C LEU A 133 -4.05 -3.35 10.39
N PHE A 134 -5.15 -2.60 10.53
CA PHE A 134 -5.31 -1.27 9.95
C PHE A 134 -4.16 -0.32 10.34
N ARG A 135 -3.88 -0.16 11.65
CA ARG A 135 -2.82 0.75 12.11
C ARG A 135 -1.46 0.31 11.58
N THR A 136 -1.20 -0.99 11.55
CA THR A 136 0.07 -1.56 11.07
C THR A 136 0.25 -1.31 9.57
N LEU A 137 -0.77 -1.61 8.77
CA LEU A 137 -0.75 -1.39 7.32
C LEU A 137 -0.67 0.09 6.97
N LEU A 138 -1.38 0.96 7.68
CA LEU A 138 -1.33 2.40 7.45
C LEU A 138 0.07 2.96 7.76
N ALA A 139 0.65 2.57 8.90
CA ALA A 139 2.01 2.98 9.27
C ALA A 139 3.05 2.46 8.26
N TYR A 140 2.93 1.20 7.85
CA TYR A 140 3.77 0.62 6.80
C TYR A 140 3.60 1.35 5.46
N ALA A 141 2.36 1.68 5.08
CA ALA A 141 2.08 2.41 3.85
C ALA A 141 2.80 3.76 3.84
N PHE A 142 2.69 4.56 4.90
CA PHE A 142 3.45 5.80 4.99
C PHE A 142 4.97 5.57 4.93
N ALA A 143 5.48 4.59 5.68
CA ALA A 143 6.91 4.26 5.70
C ALA A 143 7.44 3.86 4.30
N ALA A 144 6.64 3.17 3.49
CA ALA A 144 7.01 2.78 2.13
C ALA A 144 6.84 3.93 1.11
N ARG A 145 5.85 4.82 1.29
CA ARG A 145 5.49 5.84 0.30
C ARG A 145 6.25 7.14 0.43
N ILE A 146 6.66 7.53 1.65
CA ILE A 146 7.46 8.74 1.86
C ILE A 146 8.77 8.66 1.05
N PRO A 147 9.57 7.58 1.12
CA PRO A 147 10.80 7.48 0.31
C PRO A 147 10.52 7.53 -1.20
N VAL A 148 9.46 6.86 -1.66
CA VAL A 148 9.08 6.88 -3.09
C VAL A 148 8.74 8.29 -3.55
N ALA A 149 7.91 9.02 -2.81
CA ALA A 149 7.55 10.39 -3.14
C ALA A 149 8.78 11.32 -3.18
N LEU A 150 9.77 11.10 -2.31
CA LEU A 150 11.03 11.85 -2.34
C LEU A 150 11.91 11.46 -3.54
N VAL A 151 11.99 10.19 -3.89
CA VAL A 151 12.68 9.74 -5.12
C VAL A 151 12.04 10.38 -6.35
N MET A 152 10.71 10.43 -6.42
CA MET A 152 9.99 11.11 -7.50
C MET A 152 10.30 12.60 -7.55
N LEU A 153 10.38 13.28 -6.39
CA LEU A 153 10.76 14.69 -6.35
C LEU A 153 12.12 14.89 -7.02
N VAL A 154 13.13 14.13 -6.59
CA VAL A 154 14.50 14.26 -7.13
C VAL A 154 14.55 13.87 -8.61
N ALA A 155 13.85 12.80 -9.02
CA ALA A 155 13.80 12.36 -10.41
C ALA A 155 13.18 13.42 -11.33
N ILE A 156 12.11 14.09 -10.89
CA ILE A 156 11.44 15.15 -11.67
C ILE A 156 12.36 16.37 -11.82
N PHE A 157 13.03 16.79 -10.75
CA PHE A 157 14.02 17.88 -10.84
C PHE A 157 15.22 17.50 -11.71
N GLY A 158 15.62 16.24 -11.71
CA GLY A 158 16.76 15.73 -12.48
C GLY A 158 16.43 15.29 -13.90
N SER A 159 15.15 15.19 -14.27
CA SER A 159 14.68 14.66 -15.57
C SER A 159 15.35 13.33 -15.93
N TRP A 160 15.37 12.38 -14.99
CA TRP A 160 16.08 11.10 -15.15
C TRP A 160 15.46 10.15 -16.20
N GLY A 161 14.23 10.44 -16.65
CA GLY A 161 13.49 9.68 -17.64
C GLY A 161 13.04 8.29 -17.15
N THR A 162 13.02 8.09 -15.84
CA THR A 162 12.59 6.87 -15.15
C THR A 162 11.07 6.85 -15.00
N HIS A 163 10.48 5.75 -14.51
CA HIS A 163 9.03 5.79 -14.24
C HIS A 163 8.65 6.78 -13.12
N TYR A 164 9.62 7.29 -12.35
CA TYR A 164 9.41 8.22 -11.25
C TYR A 164 9.14 9.66 -11.71
N ASP A 165 9.43 10.00 -12.95
CA ASP A 165 9.26 11.35 -13.53
C ASP A 165 8.45 11.36 -14.83
N VAL A 166 7.92 10.21 -15.26
CA VAL A 166 7.06 10.10 -16.45
C VAL A 166 5.59 10.36 -16.09
N PRO A 167 4.90 11.30 -16.78
CA PRO A 167 3.50 11.59 -16.54
C PRO A 167 2.58 10.43 -16.98
N PRO A 168 1.36 10.34 -16.44
CA PRO A 168 0.38 9.32 -16.85
C PRO A 168 0.01 9.43 -18.35
N PRO A 169 -0.54 8.35 -18.94
CA PRO A 169 -1.10 8.40 -20.29
C PRO A 169 -2.13 9.52 -20.41
N GLY A 170 -2.06 10.29 -21.51
CA GLY A 170 -2.85 11.52 -21.69
C GLY A 170 -2.11 12.81 -21.26
N GLY A 171 -0.95 12.68 -20.61
CA GLY A 171 -0.09 13.80 -20.26
C GLY A 171 -0.61 14.65 -19.11
N ILE A 172 0.15 15.68 -18.76
CA ILE A 172 -0.25 16.76 -17.86
C ILE A 172 0.12 18.10 -18.51
N PRO A 173 -0.57 19.21 -18.17
CA PRO A 173 -0.15 20.54 -18.59
C PRO A 173 1.31 20.83 -18.19
N GLU A 174 2.00 21.64 -18.98
CA GLU A 174 3.34 22.12 -18.60
C GLU A 174 3.24 22.94 -17.31
N MET A 175 4.09 22.62 -16.34
CA MET A 175 4.08 23.24 -15.02
C MET A 175 5.46 23.15 -14.35
N SER A 176 5.63 23.87 -13.24
CA SER A 176 6.87 23.82 -12.46
C SER A 176 7.15 22.41 -11.93
N ALA A 177 8.41 22.05 -11.71
CA ALA A 177 8.81 20.74 -11.17
C ALA A 177 8.06 20.38 -9.88
N LEU A 178 7.84 21.36 -8.99
CA LEU A 178 7.10 21.13 -7.74
C LEU A 178 5.61 20.86 -7.98
N ALA A 179 4.98 21.56 -8.92
CA ALA A 179 3.60 21.29 -9.31
C ALA A 179 3.47 19.92 -9.99
N THR A 180 4.39 19.57 -10.89
CA THR A 180 4.46 18.25 -11.52
C THR A 180 4.56 17.17 -10.45
N TRP A 181 5.51 17.30 -9.51
CA TRP A 181 5.67 16.39 -8.39
C TRP A 181 4.42 16.27 -7.54
N PHE A 182 3.73 17.37 -7.27
CA PHE A 182 2.48 17.34 -6.51
C PHE A 182 1.45 16.43 -7.18
N TYR A 183 1.18 16.62 -8.47
CA TYR A 183 0.12 15.89 -9.17
C TYR A 183 0.49 14.44 -9.51
N ILE A 184 1.70 14.16 -9.98
CA ILE A 184 2.08 12.80 -10.43
C ILE A 184 2.78 11.98 -9.34
N GLY A 185 3.36 12.64 -8.33
CA GLY A 185 4.06 12.01 -7.22
C GLY A 185 3.25 12.05 -5.94
N PHE A 186 3.13 13.21 -5.31
CA PHE A 186 2.53 13.35 -3.99
C PHE A 186 1.09 12.81 -3.95
N VAL A 187 0.22 13.33 -4.81
CA VAL A 187 -1.21 13.01 -4.84
C VAL A 187 -1.44 11.49 -4.95
N PRO A 188 -0.93 10.74 -5.95
CA PRO A 188 -1.15 9.30 -6.02
C PRO A 188 -0.43 8.51 -4.92
N GLN A 189 0.79 8.90 -4.50
CA GLN A 189 1.52 8.18 -3.44
C GLN A 189 0.81 8.27 -2.08
N PHE A 190 0.18 9.40 -1.76
CA PHE A 190 -0.51 9.62 -0.48
C PHE A 190 -2.02 9.40 -0.51
N THR A 191 -2.58 8.95 -1.64
CA THR A 191 -3.99 8.56 -1.75
C THR A 191 -4.12 7.12 -2.25
N VAL A 192 -4.06 6.91 -3.57
CA VAL A 192 -4.24 5.63 -4.26
C VAL A 192 -3.37 4.56 -3.64
N TRP A 193 -2.08 4.84 -3.47
CA TRP A 193 -1.14 3.83 -3.00
C TRP A 193 -1.26 3.50 -1.52
N ILE A 194 -1.60 4.47 -0.65
CA ILE A 194 -1.87 4.20 0.77
C ILE A 194 -3.17 3.40 0.90
N MET A 195 -4.22 3.80 0.18
CA MET A 195 -5.50 3.10 0.16
C MET A 195 -5.31 1.67 -0.35
N PHE A 196 -4.65 1.48 -1.49
CA PHE A 196 -4.37 0.16 -2.06
C PHE A 196 -3.58 -0.73 -1.08
N THR A 197 -2.54 -0.19 -0.45
CA THR A 197 -1.74 -0.93 0.55
C THR A 197 -2.60 -1.36 1.74
N THR A 198 -3.45 -0.47 2.24
CA THR A 198 -4.29 -0.74 3.42
C THR A 198 -5.42 -1.71 3.10
N VAL A 199 -6.10 -1.52 1.96
CA VAL A 199 -7.25 -2.34 1.55
C VAL A 199 -6.81 -3.74 1.13
N ILE A 200 -5.86 -3.86 0.20
CA ILE A 200 -5.38 -5.17 -0.27
C ILE A 200 -4.62 -5.91 0.82
N GLY A 201 -3.81 -5.19 1.61
CA GLY A 201 -3.16 -5.76 2.78
C GLY A 201 -4.17 -6.31 3.79
N SER A 202 -5.29 -5.61 4.01
CA SER A 202 -6.36 -6.07 4.91
C SER A 202 -7.09 -7.28 4.35
N LEU A 203 -7.35 -7.33 3.04
CA LEU A 203 -7.99 -8.47 2.39
C LEU A 203 -7.14 -9.73 2.53
N VAL A 204 -5.90 -9.68 2.07
CA VAL A 204 -5.01 -10.85 2.03
C VAL A 204 -4.59 -11.25 3.46
N GLY A 205 -4.28 -10.27 4.31
CA GLY A 205 -4.01 -10.51 5.73
C GLY A 205 -5.21 -11.11 6.47
N GLY A 206 -6.42 -10.63 6.18
CA GLY A 206 -7.66 -11.18 6.69
C GLY A 206 -7.88 -12.63 6.33
N ILE A 207 -7.69 -12.98 5.05
CA ILE A 207 -7.77 -14.37 4.56
C ILE A 207 -6.75 -15.26 5.29
N ALA A 208 -5.50 -14.81 5.41
CA ALA A 208 -4.46 -15.55 6.12
C ALA A 208 -4.80 -15.78 7.60
N ALA A 209 -5.31 -14.76 8.28
CA ALA A 209 -5.73 -14.86 9.68
C ALA A 209 -6.89 -15.85 9.88
N ILE A 210 -7.85 -15.88 8.96
CA ILE A 210 -8.95 -16.85 8.98
C ILE A 210 -8.42 -18.26 8.78
N ALA A 211 -7.54 -18.46 7.80
CA ALA A 211 -6.94 -19.77 7.52
C ALA A 211 -6.13 -20.31 8.71
N MET A 212 -5.34 -19.45 9.38
CA MET A 212 -4.60 -19.85 10.59
C MET A 212 -5.53 -20.30 11.73
N ARG A 213 -6.65 -19.60 11.92
CA ARG A 213 -7.60 -19.92 13.00
C ARG A 213 -8.41 -21.17 12.72
N ALA A 214 -8.64 -21.52 11.46
CA ALA A 214 -9.33 -22.75 11.07
C ALA A 214 -8.49 -24.00 11.38
N LYS A 215 -7.15 -23.90 11.35
CA LYS A 215 -6.23 -25.03 11.63
C LYS A 215 -5.99 -25.30 13.12
N ALA A 216 -6.09 -24.29 13.97
CA ALA A 216 -5.81 -24.43 15.40
C ALA A 216 -6.69 -25.49 16.14
N PRO A 217 -8.00 -25.65 15.83
CA PRO A 217 -8.82 -26.72 16.38
C PRO A 217 -8.42 -28.13 15.93
N GLU A 218 -7.96 -28.28 14.68
CA GLU A 218 -7.53 -29.57 14.12
C GLU A 218 -6.23 -30.06 14.76
N GLU A 219 -5.26 -29.16 14.96
CA GLU A 219 -4.00 -29.48 15.64
C GLU A 219 -4.23 -29.87 17.10
N ALA A 220 -5.13 -29.16 17.80
CA ALA A 220 -5.48 -29.48 19.19
C ALA A 220 -6.12 -30.89 19.33
N ALA A 221 -6.97 -31.29 18.37
CA ALA A 221 -7.62 -32.60 18.35
C ALA A 221 -6.68 -33.76 17.96
N GLN A 222 -5.56 -33.49 17.30
CA GLN A 222 -4.55 -34.52 16.96
C GLN A 222 -3.53 -34.74 18.10
N THR A 223 -3.43 -33.80 19.03
CA THR A 223 -2.50 -33.87 20.18
C THR A 223 -3.15 -34.34 21.49
N SER A 224 -4.46 -34.64 21.49
CA SER A 224 -5.25 -35.16 22.63
C SER A 224 -5.55 -36.63 22.47
#